data_AF-A0A2G9CEH2-F1
#
_entry.id   AF-A0A2G9CEH2-F1
#
_cell.length_a   1.000
_cell.length_b   1.000
_cell.length_c   1.000
_cell.angle_alpha   90.00
_cell.angle_beta   90.00
_cell.angle_gamma   90.00
#
_symmetry.space_group_name_H-M   'P 1'
#
loop_
_entity.id
_entity.type
_entity.pdbx_description
1 polymer ?
#
loop_
_entity_poly.entity_id
_entity_poly.type
_entity_poly.pdbx_seq_one_letter_code
_entity_poly.pdbx_strand_id
1 'polypeptide(L)'
;MKLKPAILVLLVLSLIQGLMAATVESQGSKLLDFVLLLATVVVGYLWYREDARERRYRGSALMAGGVILVSIVAVPIYLYRSRPEGERLKAILLFFGLVILSMVTTGIAALVALTFAAT
;
A
#
# COMPACT_ATOMS: atom_id res chain seq x y z
N MET A 1 -3.47 -4.63 -13.20
CA MET A 1 -4.28 -3.51 -12.67
C MET A 1 -3.55 -2.19 -12.89
N LYS A 2 -4.20 -1.15 -13.43
CA LYS A 2 -3.57 0.16 -13.65
C LYS A 2 -3.22 0.84 -12.33
N LEU A 3 -2.26 1.78 -12.34
CA LEU A 3 -1.79 2.50 -11.15
C LEU A 3 -2.93 3.23 -10.39
N LYS A 4 -3.80 3.95 -11.11
CA LYS A 4 -4.90 4.72 -10.49
C LYS A 4 -5.86 3.87 -9.63
N PRO A 5 -6.44 2.77 -10.16
CA PRO A 5 -7.30 1.91 -9.33
C PRO A 5 -6.53 1.23 -8.20
N ALA A 6 -5.25 0.88 -8.39
CA ALA A 6 -4.43 0.32 -7.31
C ALA A 6 -4.30 1.29 -6.12
N ILE A 7 -4.02 2.57 -6.40
CA ILE A 7 -3.91 3.60 -5.38
C ILE A 7 -5.24 3.78 -4.65
N LEU A 8 -6.36 3.88 -5.39
CA LEU A 8 -7.68 4.05 -4.77
C LEU A 8 -8.01 2.88 -3.84
N VAL A 9 -7.76 1.65 -4.27
CA VAL A 9 -8.00 0.46 -3.44
C VAL A 9 -7.11 0.47 -2.19
N LEU A 10 -5.82 0.80 -2.32
CA LEU A 10 -4.92 0.89 -1.17
C LEU A 10 -5.36 1.97 -0.17
N LEU A 11 -5.84 3.12 -0.66
CA LEU A 11 -6.35 4.18 0.21
C LEU A 11 -7.64 3.76 0.93
N VAL A 12 -8.57 3.10 0.23
CA VAL A 12 -9.79 2.56 0.86
C VAL A 12 -9.43 1.52 1.92
N LEU A 13 -8.51 0.60 1.64
CA LEU A 13 -8.03 -0.37 2.62
C LEU A 13 -7.39 0.30 3.84
N SER A 14 -6.57 1.34 3.62
CA SER A 14 -5.93 2.11 4.69
C SER A 14 -6.94 2.83 5.60
N LEU A 15 -8.03 3.32 5.00
CA LEU A 15 -9.13 3.96 5.73
C LEU A 15 -9.92 2.95 6.56
N ILE A 16 -10.25 1.79 5.99
CA ILE A 16 -10.93 0.69 6.71
C ILE A 16 -10.06 0.24 7.90
N GLN A 17 -8.74 0.06 7.69
CA GLN A 17 -7.81 -0.29 8.76
C GLN A 17 -7.82 0.75 9.90
N GLY A 18 -7.82 2.04 9.57
CA GLY A 18 -7.86 3.11 10.57
C GLY A 18 -9.15 3.14 11.38
N LEU A 19 -10.31 2.99 10.71
CA LEU A 19 -11.61 2.91 11.40
C LEU A 19 -11.66 1.70 12.35
N MET A 20 -11.14 0.55 11.92
CA MET A 20 -11.10 -0.67 12.73
C MET A 20 -10.15 -0.56 13.91
N ALA A 21 -9.01 0.14 13.77
CA ALA A 21 -8.03 0.29 14.85
C ALA A 21 -8.59 1.04 16.08
N ALA A 22 -9.61 1.88 15.87
CA ALA A 22 -10.17 2.75 16.90
C ALA A 22 -11.39 2.18 17.64
N THR A 23 -12.07 1.18 17.09
CA THR A 23 -13.33 0.64 17.65
C THR A 23 -13.12 -0.51 18.65
N VAL A 24 -11.88 -0.83 19.05
CA VAL A 24 -11.57 -2.14 19.65
C VAL A 24 -10.99 -2.02 21.06
N GLU A 25 -11.89 -2.09 22.04
CA GLU A 25 -11.59 -2.52 23.42
C GLU A 25 -11.59 -4.06 23.57
N SER A 26 -11.85 -4.87 22.53
CA SER A 26 -11.69 -6.33 22.63
C SER A 26 -11.39 -6.98 21.28
N GLN A 27 -10.26 -7.68 21.19
CA GLN A 27 -9.99 -8.71 20.18
C GLN A 27 -10.61 -8.45 18.79
N GLY A 28 -10.19 -7.37 18.11
CA GLY A 28 -10.45 -7.21 16.69
C GLY A 28 -10.12 -8.52 15.99
N SER A 29 -11.04 -9.06 15.18
CA SER A 29 -10.90 -10.42 14.68
C SER A 29 -9.57 -10.50 13.92
N LYS A 30 -8.59 -11.23 14.47
CA LYS A 30 -7.27 -11.41 13.85
C LYS A 30 -7.39 -11.86 12.39
N LEU A 31 -8.50 -12.55 12.08
CA LEU A 31 -8.91 -12.92 10.74
C LEU A 31 -9.14 -11.71 9.83
N LEU A 32 -9.89 -10.68 10.26
CA LEU A 32 -10.14 -9.49 9.45
C LEU A 32 -8.85 -8.68 9.23
N ASP A 33 -8.01 -8.52 10.25
CA ASP A 33 -6.71 -7.87 10.10
C ASP A 33 -5.83 -8.62 9.10
N PHE A 34 -5.82 -9.95 9.19
CA PHE A 34 -5.14 -10.81 8.25
C PHE A 34 -5.71 -10.70 6.83
N VAL A 35 -7.03 -10.61 6.67
CA VAL A 35 -7.69 -10.41 5.36
C VAL A 35 -7.34 -9.05 4.78
N LEU A 36 -7.34 -7.97 5.57
CA LEU A 36 -6.97 -6.63 5.12
C LEU A 36 -5.48 -6.55 4.73
N LEU A 37 -4.62 -7.20 5.51
CA LEU A 37 -3.20 -7.36 5.18
C LEU A 37 -3.02 -8.12 3.86
N LEU A 38 -3.67 -9.28 3.72
CA LEU A 38 -3.64 -10.06 2.48
C LEU A 38 -4.16 -9.26 1.29
N ALA A 39 -5.27 -8.54 1.44
CA ALA A 39 -5.82 -7.69 0.39
C ALA A 39 -4.79 -6.63 -0.03
N THR A 40 -4.15 -5.97 0.93
CA THR A 40 -3.10 -4.97 0.68
C THR A 40 -1.93 -5.57 -0.10
N VAL A 41 -1.44 -6.73 0.32
CA VAL A 41 -0.35 -7.46 -0.33
C VAL A 41 -0.73 -7.88 -1.75
N VAL A 42 -1.91 -8.46 -1.94
CA VAL A 42 -2.41 -8.91 -3.24
C VAL A 42 -2.55 -7.72 -4.20
N VAL A 43 -3.14 -6.62 -3.74
CA VAL A 43 -3.30 -5.39 -4.54
C VAL A 43 -1.94 -4.82 -4.92
N GLY A 44 -0.98 -4.74 -3.99
CA GLY A 44 0.38 -4.29 -4.24
C GLY A 44 1.13 -5.18 -5.24
N TYR A 45 1.00 -6.50 -5.11
CA TYR A 45 1.60 -7.45 -6.05
C TYR A 45 0.97 -7.37 -7.45
N LEU A 46 -0.36 -7.26 -7.54
CA LEU A 46 -1.08 -7.12 -8.82
C LEU A 46 -0.72 -5.81 -9.53
N TRP A 47 -0.52 -4.74 -8.76
CA TRP A 47 0.01 -3.49 -9.29
C TRP A 47 1.42 -3.67 -9.85
N TYR A 48 2.34 -4.22 -9.06
CA TYR A 48 3.73 -4.45 -9.48
C TYR A 48 3.80 -5.29 -10.75
N ARG A 49 3.03 -6.39 -10.81
CA ARG A 49 3.04 -7.30 -11.96
C ARG A 49 2.55 -6.63 -13.25
N GLU A 50 1.55 -5.75 -13.15
CA GLU A 50 1.08 -5.01 -14.30
C GLU A 50 2.05 -3.91 -14.72
N ASP A 51 2.55 -3.10 -13.78
CA ASP A 51 3.51 -2.02 -14.11
C ASP A 51 4.81 -2.61 -14.69
N ALA A 52 5.29 -3.74 -14.17
CA ALA A 52 6.43 -4.45 -14.73
C ALA A 52 6.15 -4.94 -16.16
N ARG A 53 4.94 -5.45 -16.44
CA ARG A 53 4.53 -5.88 -17.78
C ARG A 53 4.46 -4.70 -18.76
N GLU A 54 3.83 -3.60 -18.37
CA GLU A 54 3.73 -2.37 -19.18
C GLU A 54 5.12 -1.79 -19.50
N ARG A 55 6.05 -1.87 -18.55
CA ARG A 55 7.45 -1.40 -18.70
C ARG A 55 8.38 -2.41 -19.35
N ARG A 56 7.89 -3.61 -19.68
CA ARG A 56 8.71 -4.75 -20.15
C ARG A 56 9.89 -5.05 -19.20
N TYR A 57 9.71 -4.77 -17.91
CA TYR A 57 10.70 -5.06 -16.88
C TYR A 57 10.69 -6.55 -16.56
N ARG A 58 11.81 -7.23 -16.78
CA ARG A 58 12.02 -8.63 -16.40
C ARG A 58 12.33 -8.72 -14.90
N GLY A 59 11.30 -8.65 -14.08
CA GLY A 59 11.42 -8.82 -12.63
C GLY A 59 11.80 -10.25 -12.25
N SER A 60 12.78 -10.40 -11.36
CA SER A 60 13.10 -11.70 -10.76
C SER A 60 12.06 -12.08 -9.69
N ALA A 61 11.97 -13.38 -9.37
CA ALA A 61 11.17 -13.85 -8.23
C ALA A 61 11.58 -13.17 -6.92
N LEU A 62 12.87 -12.86 -6.76
CA LEU A 62 13.39 -12.09 -5.62
C LEU A 62 12.82 -10.67 -5.56
N MET A 63 12.67 -9.99 -6.69
CA MET A 63 12.05 -8.65 -6.71
C MET A 63 10.57 -8.73 -6.33
N ALA A 64 9.84 -9.72 -6.86
CA ALA A 64 8.44 -9.94 -6.50
C ALA A 64 8.27 -10.22 -4.99
N GLY A 65 9.12 -11.08 -4.42
CA GLY A 65 9.15 -11.35 -2.98
C GLY A 65 9.51 -10.10 -2.18
N GLY A 66 10.49 -9.33 -2.63
CA GLY A 66 10.88 -8.06 -1.99
C GLY A 66 9.75 -7.04 -1.97
N VAL A 67 8.99 -6.90 -3.06
CA VAL A 67 7.83 -5.99 -3.12
C VAL A 67 6.75 -6.37 -2.11
N ILE A 68 6.60 -7.66 -1.79
CA ILE A 68 5.61 -8.14 -0.82
C ILE A 68 6.13 -8.03 0.62
N LEU A 69 7.38 -8.47 0.86
CA LEU A 69 7.93 -8.62 2.21
C LEU A 69 8.57 -7.34 2.75
N VAL A 70 9.17 -6.53 1.87
CA VAL A 70 9.97 -5.35 2.23
C VAL A 70 9.70 -4.22 1.25
N SER A 71 8.42 -3.89 1.06
CA SER A 71 7.95 -2.94 0.03
C SER A 71 8.65 -1.57 0.12
N ILE A 72 8.93 -1.10 1.34
CA ILE A 72 9.56 0.21 1.58
C ILE A 72 10.95 0.34 0.95
N VAL A 73 11.67 -0.78 0.76
CA VAL A 73 12.99 -0.82 0.12
C VAL A 73 12.88 -1.34 -1.32
N ALA A 74 12.13 -2.42 -1.53
CA ALA A 74 12.05 -3.08 -2.82
C ALA A 74 11.33 -2.22 -3.88
N VAL A 75 10.28 -1.48 -3.51
CA VAL A 75 9.56 -0.64 -4.48
C VAL A 75 10.42 0.52 -4.98
N PRO A 76 11.14 1.29 -4.13
CA PRO A 76 12.10 2.28 -4.62
C PRO A 76 13.18 1.70 -5.54
N ILE A 77 13.74 0.53 -5.21
CA ILE A 77 14.73 -0.14 -6.06
C ILE A 77 14.11 -0.52 -7.40
N TYR A 78 12.89 -1.07 -7.39
CA TYR A 78 12.14 -1.39 -8.60
C TYR A 78 11.88 -0.15 -9.47
N LEU A 79 11.40 0.94 -8.87
CA LEU A 79 11.11 2.19 -9.58
C LEU A 79 12.38 2.81 -10.16
N TYR A 80 13.50 2.75 -9.44
CA TYR A 80 14.79 3.21 -9.95
C TYR A 80 15.24 2.39 -11.17
N ARG A 81 15.10 1.06 -11.12
CA ARG A 81 15.57 0.16 -12.18
C ARG A 81 14.65 0.08 -13.40
N SER A 82 13.35 0.31 -13.22
CA SER A 82 12.34 0.17 -14.29
C SER A 82 12.07 1.47 -15.06
N ARG A 83 12.49 2.63 -14.53
CA ARG A 83 12.19 3.95 -15.09
C ARG A 83 13.39 4.54 -15.88
N PRO A 84 13.12 5.23 -17.01
CA PRO A 84 14.14 5.99 -17.71
C PRO A 84 14.66 7.15 -16.86
N GLU A 85 15.84 7.65 -17.21
CA GLU A 85 16.46 8.80 -16.55
C GLU A 85 15.56 10.04 -16.70
N GLY A 86 15.31 10.74 -15.59
CA GLY A 86 14.34 11.84 -15.50
C GLY A 86 13.01 11.47 -14.81
N GLU A 87 12.55 10.22 -14.89
CA GLU A 87 11.31 9.80 -14.21
C GLU A 87 11.53 9.12 -12.86
N ARG A 88 12.75 8.63 -12.60
CA ARG A 88 13.09 7.83 -11.40
C ARG A 88 12.74 8.55 -10.10
N LEU A 89 13.24 9.77 -9.92
CA LEU A 89 13.05 10.53 -8.69
C LEU A 89 11.58 10.87 -8.45
N LYS A 90 10.87 11.30 -9.49
CA LYS A 90 9.42 11.58 -9.41
C LYS A 90 8.64 10.34 -8.98
N ALA A 91 8.95 9.17 -9.55
CA ALA A 91 8.27 7.93 -9.20
C ALA A 91 8.54 7.53 -7.74
N ILE A 92 9.79 7.65 -7.27
CA ILE A 92 10.17 7.35 -5.89
C ILE A 92 9.50 8.32 -4.91
N LEU A 93 9.52 9.63 -5.19
CA LEU A 93 8.85 10.64 -4.36
C LEU A 93 7.35 10.42 -4.30
N LEU A 94 6.71 10.06 -5.42
CA LEU A 94 5.29 9.70 -5.43
C LEU A 94 5.00 8.46 -4.59
N PHE A 95 5.87 7.44 -4.61
CA PHE A 95 5.71 6.27 -3.76
C PHE A 95 5.76 6.64 -2.28
N PHE A 96 6.78 7.38 -1.84
CA PHE A 96 6.86 7.81 -0.44
C PHE A 96 5.72 8.76 -0.06
N GLY A 97 5.32 9.66 -0.96
CA GLY A 97 4.15 10.52 -0.77
C GLY A 97 2.86 9.72 -0.57
N LEU A 98 2.68 8.62 -1.32
CA LEU A 98 1.54 7.71 -1.15
C LEU A 98 1.60 6.94 0.18
N VAL A 99 2.79 6.50 0.61
CA VAL A 99 2.97 5.85 1.93
C VAL A 99 2.62 6.81 3.06
N ILE A 100 3.08 8.07 2.98
CA ILE A 100 2.74 9.09 3.98
C ILE A 100 1.23 9.37 3.95
N LEU A 101 0.65 9.51 2.75
CA LEU A 101 -0.79 9.74 2.60
C LEU A 101 -1.61 8.58 3.17
N SER A 102 -1.20 7.32 2.98
CA SER A 102 -1.89 6.18 3.57
C SER A 102 -1.80 6.20 5.10
N MET A 103 -0.63 6.50 5.66
CA MET A 103 -0.45 6.63 7.12
C MET A 103 -1.34 7.72 7.71
N VAL A 104 -1.39 8.89 7.06
CA VAL A 104 -2.27 10.01 7.46
C VAL A 104 -3.74 9.58 7.36
N THR A 105 -4.12 8.91 6.27
CA THR A 105 -5.51 8.43 6.08
C THR A 105 -5.92 7.47 7.19
N THR A 106 -5.06 6.50 7.53
CA THR A 106 -5.30 5.56 8.64
C THR A 106 -5.39 6.30 9.98
N GLY A 107 -4.49 7.25 10.25
CA GLY A 107 -4.51 8.04 11.49
C GLY A 107 -5.76 8.91 11.65
N ILE A 108 -6.19 9.59 10.58
CA ILE A 108 -7.43 10.37 10.57
C ILE A 108 -8.63 9.46 10.80
N ALA A 109 -8.70 8.33 10.08
CA ALA A 109 -9.79 7.39 10.23
C ALA A 109 -9.89 6.85 11.68
N ALA A 110 -8.76 6.55 12.31
CA ALA A 110 -8.73 6.14 13.71
C ALA A 110 -9.20 7.27 14.64
N LEU A 111 -8.72 8.50 14.45
CA LEU A 111 -9.14 9.65 15.26
C LEU A 111 -10.65 9.92 15.17
N VAL A 112 -11.21 9.84 13.97
CA VAL A 112 -12.64 10.00 13.72
C VAL A 112 -13.42 8.93 14.46
N ALA A 113 -13.02 7.66 14.33
CA ALA A 113 -13.70 6.55 15.00
C ALA A 113 -13.63 6.64 16.53
N LEU A 114 -12.51 7.09 17.11
CA LEU A 114 -12.41 7.35 18.55
C LEU A 114 -13.38 8.45 19.03
N THR A 115 -13.57 9.49 18.21
CA THR A 115 -14.49 10.59 18.54
C THR A 115 -15.95 10.10 18.62
N PHE A 116 -16.35 9.20 17.72
CA PHE A 116 -17.69 8.59 17.74
C PHE A 116 -17.86 7.54 18.84
N ALA A 117 -16.79 6.89 19.28
CA ALA A 117 -16.84 5.92 20.37
C ALA A 117 -16.99 6.58 21.76
N ALA A 118 -16.67 7.87 21.88
CA ALA A 118 -16.68 8.62 23.14
C ALA A 118 -18.01 9.35 23.43
N THR A 119 -18.99 9.27 22.53
CA THR A 119 -20.34 9.87 22.65
C THR A 119 -21.39 8.82 22.92
#